data_AF-A0A3N5EQN5-F1
#
_entry.id   AF-A0A3N5EQN5-F1
#
_cell.length_a   1.000
_cell.length_b   1.000
_cell.length_c   1.000
_cell.angle_alpha   90.00
_cell.angle_beta   90.00
_cell.angle_gamma   90.00
#
_symmetry.space_group_name_H-M   'P 1'
#
loop_
_entity.id
_entity.type
_entity.pdbx_description
1 polymer ?
#
loop_
_entity_poly.entity_id
_entity_poly.type
_entity_poly.pdbx_seq_one_letter_code
_entity_poly.pdbx_strand_id
1 'polypeptide(L)' 'MKQPKIVVAFLSIVLLTIFLGCASTSKQEGTGEYVDDTVITAKVKAAILGDSSLNPSEINVETFKGVVQLSGF' A
#
# COMPACT_ATOMS: atom_id res chain seq x y z
N MET A 1 30.17 46.33 6.32
CA MET A 1 29.64 45.38 5.30
C MET A 1 30.35 44.02 5.39
N LYS A 2 30.17 43.25 6.48
CA LYS A 2 30.83 41.93 6.68
C LYS A 2 29.87 40.80 7.09
N GLN A 3 28.55 41.00 6.95
CA GLN A 3 27.54 40.04 7.39
C GLN A 3 26.89 39.13 6.32
N PRO A 4 27.14 39.23 4.99
CA PRO A 4 26.42 38.41 4.02
C PRO A 4 26.87 36.93 4.04
N LYS A 5 28.08 36.62 4.52
CA LYS A 5 28.62 35.25 4.54
C LYS A 5 27.90 34.33 5.53
N ILE A 6 27.52 34.86 6.69
CA ILE A 6 26.82 34.11 7.74
C ILE A 6 25.36 33.87 7.31
N VAL A 7 24.70 34.89 6.74
CA VAL A 7 23.32 34.76 6.25
C VAL A 7 23.24 33.78 5.08
N VAL A 8 24.21 33.80 4.15
CA VAL A 8 24.30 32.85 3.04
C VAL A 8 24.57 31.42 3.55
N ALA A 9 25.46 31.24 4.53
CA ALA A 9 25.74 29.93 5.11
C ALA A 9 24.51 29.31 5.80
N PHE A 10 23.74 30.11 6.54
CA PHE A 10 22.50 29.64 7.18
C PHE A 10 21.41 29.31 6.17
N LEU A 11 21.26 30.11 5.11
CA LEU A 11 20.29 29.86 4.03
C LEU A 11 20.57 28.53 3.30
N SER A 12 21.85 28.21 3.04
CA SER A 12 22.25 26.96 2.39
C SER A 12 21.94 25.72 3.23
N ILE A 13 22.07 25.81 4.55
CA ILE A 13 21.77 24.69 5.46
C ILE A 13 20.26 24.41 5.50
N VAL A 14 19.44 25.46 5.58
CA VAL A 14 17.98 25.33 5.56
C VAL A 14 17.50 24.70 4.25
N LEU A 15 18.09 25.10 3.12
CA LEU A 15 17.73 24.55 1.81
C LEU A 15 18.02 23.04 1.70
N LEU A 16 19.12 22.56 2.28
CA LEU A 16 19.48 21.14 2.28
C LEU A 16 18.48 20.30 3.10
N THR A 17 17.95 20.81 4.21
CA THR A 17 17.01 20.06 5.06
C THR A 17 15.65 19.82 4.42
N ILE A 18 15.24 20.66 3.47
CA ILE A 18 13.95 20.53 2.77
C ILE A 18 13.99 19.38 1.75
N PHE A 19 15.16 19.10 1.13
CA PHE A 19 15.28 18.03 0.14
C PHE A 19 15.31 16.61 0.75
N LEU A 20 15.75 16.44 2.00
CA LEU A 20 15.76 15.12 2.66
C LEU A 20 14.38 14.69 3.22
N GLY A 21 13.39 15.58 3.23
CA GLY A 21 12.05 15.27 3.78
C GLY A 21 11.11 14.51 2.84
N CYS A 22 11.44 14.38 1.55
CA CYS A 22 10.53 13.80 0.54
C CYS A 22 10.76 12.30 0.25
N ALA A 23 11.51 11.59 1.10
CA ALA A 23 11.87 10.19 0.87
C ALA A 23 11.07 9.17 1.73
N SER A 24 10.02 9.59 2.44
CA SER A 24 9.17 8.66 3.20
C SER A 24 7.87 8.36 2.45
N THR A 25 7.96 7.53 1.40
CA THR A 25 6.81 6.75 0.96
C THR A 25 7.18 5.28 1.06
N SER A 26 7.03 4.70 2.26
CA SER A 26 7.03 3.24 2.39
C SER A 26 5.69 2.72 1.88
N LYS A 27 5.50 2.74 0.56
CA LYS A 27 4.55 1.84 -0.08
C LYS A 27 5.21 0.46 -0.16
N GLN A 28 5.53 -0.10 1.01
CA GLN A 28 6.00 -1.46 1.13
C GLN A 28 4.75 -2.30 1.27
N GLU A 29 4.27 -2.85 0.16
CA GLU A 29 3.40 -4.01 0.23
C GLU A 29 4.27 -5.13 0.80
N GLY A 30 4.25 -5.26 2.12
CA GLY A 30 5.04 -6.25 2.82
C GLY A 30 4.61 -7.63 2.37
N THR A 31 5.56 -8.56 2.26
CA THR A 31 5.27 -9.99 2.03
C THR A 31 4.23 -10.54 3.02
N GLY A 32 4.12 -9.97 4.23
CA GLY A 32 3.06 -10.29 5.19
C GLY A 32 1.65 -9.93 4.70
N GLU A 33 1.46 -8.78 4.07
CA GLU A 33 0.16 -8.33 3.54
C GLU A 33 -0.30 -9.21 2.39
N TYR A 34 0.61 -9.58 1.47
CA TYR A 34 0.28 -10.47 0.34
C TYR A 34 -0.08 -11.89 0.81
N VAL A 35 0.60 -12.38 1.84
CA VAL A 35 0.28 -13.68 2.45
C VAL A 35 -1.08 -13.63 3.14
N ASP A 36 -1.39 -12.54 3.85
CA ASP A 36 -2.70 -12.35 4.49
C ASP A 36 -3.83 -12.29 3.44
N ASP A 37 -3.66 -11.49 2.39
CA ASP A 37 -4.62 -11.36 1.28
C ASP A 37 -4.87 -12.70 0.58
N THR A 38 -3.83 -13.54 0.42
CA THR A 38 -3.98 -14.88 -0.17
C THR A 38 -4.81 -15.79 0.73
N VAL A 39 -4.59 -15.75 2.05
CA VAL A 39 -5.34 -16.53 3.03
C VAL A 39 -6.80 -16.07 3.09
N ILE A 40 -7.05 -14.76 3.07
CA ILE A 40 -8.40 -14.18 3.01
C ILE A 40 -9.11 -14.64 1.73
N THR A 41 -8.46 -14.50 0.58
CA THR A 41 -9.01 -14.94 -0.72
C THR A 41 -9.36 -16.43 -0.69
N ALA A 42 -8.48 -17.28 -0.16
CA ALA A 42 -8.73 -18.71 -0.07
C ALA A 42 -9.92 -19.04 0.84
N LYS A 43 -10.07 -18.36 1.98
CA LYS A 43 -11.23 -18.53 2.87
C LYS A 43 -12.54 -18.16 2.18
N VAL A 44 -12.57 -17.04 1.47
CA VAL A 44 -13.76 -16.58 0.74
C VAL A 44 -14.12 -17.56 -0.38
N LYS A 45 -13.14 -18.00 -1.19
CA LYS A 45 -13.36 -19.02 -2.22
C LYS A 45 -13.86 -20.34 -1.65
N ALA A 46 -13.32 -20.78 -0.51
CA ALA A 46 -13.77 -22.00 0.16
C ALA A 46 -15.23 -21.88 0.65
N ALA A 47 -15.64 -20.72 1.16
CA ALA A 47 -17.02 -20.47 1.56
C ALA A 47 -17.97 -20.51 0.35
N ILE A 48 -17.60 -19.89 -0.77
CA ILE A 48 -18.38 -19.92 -2.01
C ILE A 48 -18.51 -21.35 -2.55
N LEU A 49 -17.42 -22.12 -2.55
CA LEU A 49 -17.42 -23.52 -2.98
C LEU A 49 -18.30 -24.42 -2.10
N GLY A 50 -18.46 -24.07 -0.81
CA GLY A 50 -19.30 -24.81 0.13
C GLY A 50 -20.79 -24.48 0.05
N ASP A 51 -21.16 -23.42 -0.68
CA ASP A 51 -22.56 -22.99 -0.82
C ASP A 51 -23.15 -23.53 -2.13
N SER A 52 -24.08 -24.47 -2.02
CA SER A 52 -24.76 -25.09 -3.16
C SER A 52 -25.66 -24.15 -3.98
N SER A 53 -25.96 -22.96 -3.45
CA SER A 53 -26.76 -21.94 -4.15
C SER A 53 -25.93 -21.04 -5.05
N LEU A 54 -24.59 -21.10 -4.95
CA LEU A 54 -23.67 -20.26 -5.70
C LEU A 54 -22.92 -21.07 -6.75
N ASN A 55 -22.67 -20.45 -7.91
CA ASN A 55 -21.81 -21.03 -8.94
C ASN A 55 -20.38 -20.48 -8.80
N PRO A 56 -19.42 -21.27 -8.28
CA PRO A 56 -18.05 -20.82 -8.06
C PRO A 56 -17.30 -20.48 -9.36
N SER A 57 -17.79 -20.95 -10.51
CA SER A 57 -17.18 -20.65 -11.82
C SER A 57 -17.54 -19.26 -12.34
N GLU A 58 -18.61 -18.66 -11.81
CA GLU A 58 -19.13 -17.35 -12.24
C GLU A 58 -18.67 -16.21 -11.30
N ILE A 59 -18.06 -16.54 -10.16
CA ILE A 59 -17.67 -15.58 -9.12
C ILE A 59 -16.14 -15.45 -9.06
N ASN A 60 -15.64 -14.26 -9.36
CA ASN A 60 -14.26 -13.88 -9.14
C ASN A 60 -14.07 -13.24 -7.75
N VAL A 61 -12.97 -13.60 -7.10
CA VAL A 61 -12.61 -13.13 -5.76
C VAL A 61 -11.18 -12.63 -5.81
N GLU A 62 -11.01 -11.34 -5.52
CA GLU A 62 -9.71 -10.69 -5.40
C GLU A 62 -9.64 -9.98 -4.05
N THR A 63 -8.49 -10.10 -3.37
CA THR A 63 -8.24 -9.37 -2.11
C THR A 63 -7.01 -8.52 -2.30
N PHE A 64 -7.11 -7.26 -1.88
CA PHE A 64 -6.01 -6.32 -1.89
C PHE A 64 -6.04 -5.48 -0.62
N LYS A 65 -4.99 -5.58 0.19
CA LYS A 65 -4.83 -4.84 1.45
C LYS A 65 -5.98 -5.09 2.43
N GLY A 66 -6.35 -6.36 2.58
CA GLY A 66 -7.46 -6.82 3.42
C GLY A 66 -8.85 -6.49 2.89
N VAL A 67 -8.98 -5.83 1.73
CA VAL A 67 -10.28 -5.52 1.12
C VAL A 67 -10.61 -6.56 0.07
N VAL A 68 -11.73 -7.25 0.25
CA VAL A 68 -12.24 -8.26 -0.69
C VAL A 68 -13.14 -7.59 -1.72
N GLN A 69 -12.84 -7.82 -3.00
CA GLN A 69 -13.66 -7.47 -4.13
C GLN A 69 -14.26 -8.74 -4.74
N LEU A 70 -15.58 -8.71 -4.94
CA LEU A 70 -16.33 -9.76 -5.61
C LEU A 70 -16.89 -9.22 -6.92
N SER A 71 -16.73 -9.98 -8.00
CA SER A 71 -17.28 -9.68 -9.32
C SER A 71 -17.71 -10.96 -10.01
N GLY A 72 -18.61 -10.88 -10.99
CA GLY A 72 -19.19 -12.05 -11.64
C GLY A 72 -20.37 -11.68 -12.54
N PHE A 73 -20.92 -12.67 -13.25
CA PHE A 73 -22.02 -12.53 -14.20
C PHE A 73 -23.24 -13.34 -13.77
#